data_AF-A0A7K3HKB4-F1
#
_entry.id   AF-A0A7K3HKB4-F1
#
_cell.length_a   1.000
_cell.length_b   1.000
_cell.length_c   1.000
_cell.angle_alpha   90.00
_cell.angle_beta   90.00
_cell.angle_gamma   90.00
#
_symmetry.space_group_name_H-M   'P 1'
#
loop_
_entity.id
_entity.type
_entity.pdbx_description
1 polymer ?
#
loop_
_entity_poly.entity_id
_entity_poly.type
_entity_poly.pdbx_seq_one_letter_code
_entity_poly.pdbx_strand_id
1 'polypeptide(L)'
;VPGPASGPEHAAGRPGRAEPGAPGRVLVLGCEELMYAPLRLAQALQRTLGERTEVRYSTTTRSPVLAVDDPGYAIRTRIAFPAHDAPADGPGERYAYNVAPGADPARRFDAVVTVVDSAADTAGLHAPGGLLSELARHTDRVLLAVVPSHVPRPRTGRSGRSGRSEGAA
;
A
#
# COMPACT_ATOMS: atom_id res chain seq x y z
N VAL A 1 -51.82 20.28 2.53
CA VAL A 1 -50.61 19.52 2.90
C VAL A 1 -50.41 18.42 1.85
N PRO A 2 -49.42 18.52 0.94
CA PRO A 2 -49.10 17.43 0.03
C PRO A 2 -48.20 16.41 0.73
N GLY A 3 -48.46 15.11 0.51
CA GLY A 3 -47.70 13.97 1.06
C GLY A 3 -46.33 13.79 0.39
N PRO A 4 -45.43 12.99 0.98
CA PRO A 4 -44.07 12.84 0.47
C PRO A 4 -44.04 12.05 -0.83
N ALA A 5 -43.24 12.56 -1.78
CA ALA A 5 -42.94 11.93 -3.05
C ALA A 5 -42.17 10.62 -2.85
N SER A 6 -42.62 9.58 -3.55
CA SER A 6 -41.95 8.28 -3.67
C SER A 6 -40.58 8.46 -4.34
N GLY A 7 -39.52 8.12 -3.62
CA GLY A 7 -38.17 8.01 -4.19
C GLY A 7 -38.04 6.78 -5.11
N PRO A 8 -37.06 6.77 -6.04
CA PRO A 8 -36.91 5.68 -6.99
C PRO A 8 -36.48 4.38 -6.29
N GLU A 9 -37.16 3.29 -6.63
CA GLU A 9 -36.80 1.93 -6.22
C GLU A 9 -35.38 1.59 -6.72
N HIS A 10 -34.47 1.35 -5.79
CA HIS A 10 -33.18 0.76 -6.08
C HIS A 10 -33.41 -0.69 -6.52
N ALA A 11 -33.42 -0.93 -7.82
CA ALA A 11 -33.39 -2.26 -8.39
C ALA A 11 -32.16 -3.01 -7.83
N ALA A 12 -32.41 -3.96 -6.94
CA ALA A 12 -31.41 -4.88 -6.42
C ALA A 12 -30.85 -5.73 -7.57
N GLY A 13 -29.75 -5.28 -8.16
CA GLY A 13 -28.97 -6.08 -9.08
C GLY A 13 -28.56 -7.37 -8.38
N ARG A 14 -28.90 -8.52 -8.98
CA ARG A 14 -28.44 -9.83 -8.48
C ARG A 14 -26.93 -9.78 -8.24
N PRO A 15 -26.42 -10.23 -7.07
CA PRO A 15 -24.98 -10.34 -6.88
C PRO A 15 -24.43 -11.30 -7.94
N GLY A 16 -23.65 -10.75 -8.86
CA GLY A 16 -22.99 -11.49 -9.92
C GLY A 16 -22.28 -12.70 -9.32
N ARG A 17 -22.48 -13.88 -9.91
CA ARG A 17 -21.87 -15.14 -9.50
C ARG A 17 -20.35 -14.94 -9.42
N ALA A 18 -19.77 -15.14 -8.23
CA ALA A 18 -18.33 -15.10 -8.07
C ALA A 18 -17.73 -16.16 -8.97
N GLU A 19 -16.80 -15.73 -9.81
CA GLU A 19 -15.93 -16.59 -10.58
C GLU A 19 -15.24 -17.57 -9.62
N PRO A 20 -15.29 -18.89 -9.89
CA PRO A 20 -14.50 -19.87 -9.16
C PRO A 20 -13.01 -19.47 -9.19
N GLY A 21 -12.43 -19.11 -8.04
CA GLY A 21 -11.02 -18.74 -7.92
C GLY A 21 -10.73 -17.30 -7.47
N ALA A 22 -11.75 -16.47 -7.21
CA ALA A 22 -11.54 -15.17 -6.58
C ALA A 22 -10.96 -15.33 -5.14
N PRO A 23 -9.95 -14.53 -4.74
CA PRO A 23 -9.40 -14.61 -3.39
C PRO A 23 -10.46 -14.21 -2.36
N GLY A 24 -10.51 -14.90 -1.22
CA GLY A 24 -11.38 -14.56 -0.10
C GLY A 24 -10.82 -13.39 0.73
N ARG A 25 -9.49 -13.24 0.81
CA ARG A 25 -8.82 -12.17 1.56
C ARG A 25 -7.63 -11.60 0.79
N VAL A 26 -7.64 -10.29 0.55
CA VAL A 26 -6.54 -9.56 -0.12
C VAL A 26 -6.01 -8.46 0.81
N LEU A 27 -4.69 -8.36 0.94
CA LEU A 27 -4.04 -7.21 1.57
C LEU A 27 -3.44 -6.31 0.51
N VAL A 28 -3.73 -5.01 0.57
CA VAL A 28 -2.95 -3.99 -0.13
C VAL A 28 -1.98 -3.37 0.86
N LEU A 29 -0.69 -3.56 0.62
CA LEU A 29 0.39 -3.12 1.50
C LEU A 29 1.17 -1.96 0.84
N GLY A 30 0.98 -0.75 1.34
CA GLY A 30 1.80 0.41 0.95
C GLY A 30 3.18 0.39 1.61
N CYS A 31 4.14 1.09 1.00
CA CYS A 31 5.48 1.24 1.57
C CYS A 31 5.63 2.59 2.29
N GLU A 32 5.94 2.53 3.58
CA GLU A 32 6.18 3.68 4.46
C GLU A 32 5.15 4.81 4.26
N GLU A 33 5.57 6.01 3.84
CA GLU A 33 4.70 7.18 3.65
C GLU A 33 3.82 7.12 2.39
N LEU A 34 3.98 6.13 1.51
CA LEU A 34 3.10 5.93 0.35
C LEU A 34 1.75 5.34 0.79
N MET A 35 0.88 6.20 1.32
CA MET A 35 -0.39 5.76 1.92
C MET A 35 -1.61 5.97 1.02
N TYR A 36 -1.65 7.09 0.29
CA TYR A 36 -2.87 7.50 -0.42
C TYR A 36 -3.18 6.58 -1.61
N ALA A 37 -2.23 6.37 -2.52
CA ALA A 37 -2.47 5.56 -3.72
C ALA A 37 -2.84 4.10 -3.37
N PRO A 38 -2.19 3.41 -2.42
CA PRO A 38 -2.57 2.05 -2.07
C PRO A 38 -3.92 1.98 -1.34
N LEU A 39 -4.29 2.96 -0.51
CA LEU A 39 -5.63 3.04 0.07
C LEU A 39 -6.71 3.18 -1.03
N ARG A 40 -6.47 4.04 -2.03
CA ARG A 40 -7.39 4.21 -3.17
C ARG A 40 -7.49 2.93 -4.00
N LEU A 41 -6.38 2.23 -4.20
CA LEU A 41 -6.34 0.92 -4.86
C LEU A 41 -7.16 -0.10 -4.08
N ALA A 42 -6.97 -0.22 -2.76
CA ALA A 42 -7.74 -1.13 -1.90
C ALA A 42 -9.25 -0.88 -2.00
N GLN A 43 -9.66 0.38 -1.95
CA GLN A 43 -11.07 0.76 -2.11
C GLN A 43 -11.61 0.40 -3.50
N ALA A 44 -10.83 0.59 -4.56
CA ALA A 44 -11.22 0.22 -5.92
C ALA A 44 -11.31 -1.31 -6.10
N LEU A 45 -10.35 -2.06 -5.56
CA LEU A 45 -10.36 -3.52 -5.53
C LEU A 45 -11.59 -4.04 -4.79
N GLN A 46 -11.91 -3.51 -3.61
CA GLN A 46 -13.10 -3.91 -2.85
C GLN A 46 -14.39 -3.73 -3.66
N ARG A 47 -14.54 -2.58 -4.35
CA ARG A 47 -15.71 -2.32 -5.22
C ARG A 47 -15.77 -3.28 -6.41
N THR A 48 -14.62 -3.68 -6.94
CA THR A 48 -14.53 -4.52 -8.15
C THR A 48 -14.78 -6.00 -7.83
N LEU A 49 -14.23 -6.49 -6.71
CA LEU A 49 -14.34 -7.89 -6.28
C LEU A 49 -15.65 -8.18 -5.54
N GLY A 50 -16.30 -7.15 -4.99
CA GLY A 50 -17.56 -7.25 -4.28
C GLY A 50 -17.44 -7.83 -2.87
N GLU A 51 -18.57 -8.09 -2.23
CA GLU A 51 -18.65 -8.42 -0.80
C GLU A 51 -18.09 -9.80 -0.42
N ARG A 52 -17.84 -10.67 -1.41
CA ARG A 52 -17.28 -12.00 -1.19
C ARG A 52 -15.77 -12.00 -0.94
N THR A 53 -15.10 -10.90 -1.24
CA THR A 53 -13.67 -10.73 -0.97
C THR A 53 -13.49 -9.64 0.06
N GLU A 54 -12.74 -9.95 1.12
CA GLU A 54 -12.32 -8.96 2.10
C GLU A 54 -11.00 -8.32 1.64
N VAL A 55 -11.02 -7.01 1.35
CA VAL A 55 -9.82 -6.25 1.03
C VAL A 55 -9.40 -5.40 2.23
N ARG A 56 -8.20 -5.64 2.74
CA ARG A 56 -7.58 -4.84 3.80
C ARG A 56 -6.47 -3.96 3.24
N TYR A 57 -6.17 -2.89 3.97
CA TYR A 57 -5.09 -1.97 3.65
C TYR A 57 -4.20 -1.77 4.89
N SER A 58 -2.90 -1.70 4.67
CA SER A 58 -1.90 -1.36 5.69
C SER A 58 -0.68 -0.73 5.00
N THR A 59 0.26 -0.23 5.79
CA THR A 59 1.60 0.17 5.31
C THR A 59 2.71 -0.50 6.11
N THR A 60 3.89 -0.54 5.50
CA THR A 60 5.12 -0.80 6.26
C THR A 60 5.48 0.40 7.11
N THR A 61 6.34 0.20 8.10
CA THR A 61 6.81 1.27 8.99
C THR A 61 8.22 1.01 9.51
N ARG A 62 8.84 2.07 9.98
CA ARG A 62 10.13 2.08 10.69
C ARG A 62 9.99 1.80 12.17
N SER A 63 8.80 2.00 12.74
CA SER A 63 8.58 1.90 14.18
C SER A 63 8.38 0.45 14.60
N PRO A 64 9.27 -0.10 15.46
CA PRO A 64 9.06 -1.42 16.04
C PRO A 64 7.91 -1.36 17.05
N VAL A 65 6.98 -2.29 16.91
CA VAL A 65 5.89 -2.55 17.84
C VAL A 65 5.99 -4.00 18.28
N LEU A 66 5.74 -4.25 19.57
CA LEU A 66 5.65 -5.62 20.09
C LEU A 66 4.51 -6.35 19.37
N ALA A 67 4.79 -7.55 18.87
CA ALA A 67 3.77 -8.43 18.34
C ALA A 67 3.45 -9.52 19.36
N VAL A 68 2.17 -9.65 19.73
CA VAL A 68 1.68 -10.68 20.65
C VAL A 68 0.50 -11.37 19.99
N ASP A 69 0.62 -12.67 19.71
CA ASP A 69 -0.41 -13.42 19.01
C ASP A 69 -1.61 -13.81 19.90
N ASP A 70 -2.19 -12.81 20.56
CA ASP A 70 -3.31 -12.95 21.48
C ASP A 70 -4.56 -12.24 20.92
N PRO A 71 -5.76 -12.83 20.96
CA PRO A 71 -6.97 -12.23 20.37
C PRO A 71 -7.34 -10.87 20.95
N GLY A 72 -6.93 -10.58 22.19
CA GLY A 72 -7.11 -9.30 22.87
C GLY A 72 -6.07 -8.25 22.48
N TYR A 73 -5.07 -8.57 21.66
CA TYR A 73 -4.02 -7.65 21.24
C TYR A 73 -4.09 -7.30 19.75
N ALA A 74 -3.88 -6.03 19.42
CA ALA A 74 -4.12 -5.51 18.07
C ALA A 74 -3.03 -5.92 17.06
N ILE A 75 -1.77 -6.02 17.49
CA ILE A 75 -0.63 -6.32 16.62
C ILE A 75 -0.15 -7.73 16.94
N ARG A 76 -0.60 -8.71 16.15
CA ARG A 76 -0.47 -10.12 16.47
C ARG A 76 0.71 -10.80 15.79
N THR A 77 1.10 -10.29 14.62
CA THR A 77 2.27 -10.78 13.88
C THR A 77 3.10 -9.63 13.34
N ARG A 78 4.39 -9.88 13.15
CA ARG A 78 5.37 -8.94 12.61
C ARG A 78 6.26 -9.66 11.61
N ILE A 79 6.42 -9.05 10.44
CA ILE A 79 7.48 -9.35 9.48
C ILE A 79 8.51 -8.23 9.61
N ALA A 80 9.78 -8.58 9.75
CA ALA A 80 10.90 -7.64 9.71
C ALA A 80 11.71 -7.88 8.44
N PHE A 81 12.15 -6.82 7.78
CA PHE A 81 12.95 -6.88 6.56
C PHE A 81 13.90 -5.68 6.49
N PRO A 82 15.03 -5.75 5.75
CA PRO A 82 15.92 -4.62 5.59
C PRO A 82 15.27 -3.48 4.80
N ALA A 83 15.56 -2.24 5.16
CA ALA A 83 15.32 -1.08 4.31
C ALA A 83 15.94 -1.29 2.93
N HIS A 84 15.23 -0.90 1.88
CA HIS A 84 15.57 -1.26 0.50
C HIS A 84 15.78 -0.04 -0.40
N ASP A 85 15.43 1.16 0.06
CA ASP A 85 15.32 2.39 -0.73
C ASP A 85 16.31 3.49 -0.27
N ALA A 86 17.34 3.13 0.51
CA ALA A 86 18.34 4.06 1.06
C ALA A 86 17.70 5.28 1.76
N PRO A 87 16.88 5.06 2.80
CA PRO A 87 16.12 6.12 3.45
C PRO A 87 17.03 7.07 4.22
N ALA A 88 16.55 8.30 4.44
CA ALA A 88 17.37 9.38 5.00
C ALA A 88 17.86 9.13 6.43
N ASP A 89 17.19 8.25 7.16
CA ASP A 89 17.58 7.80 8.51
C ASP A 89 18.59 6.65 8.51
N GLY A 90 19.09 6.27 7.33
CA GLY A 90 20.11 5.24 7.15
C GLY A 90 19.54 3.83 7.01
N PRO A 91 20.40 2.81 6.88
CA PRO A 91 19.96 1.43 6.83
C PRO A 91 19.29 1.04 8.14
N GLY A 92 18.35 0.09 8.09
CA GLY A 92 17.67 -0.40 9.28
C GLY A 92 16.57 -1.39 8.94
N GLU A 93 15.93 -1.93 9.96
CA GLU A 93 14.76 -2.77 9.77
C GLU A 93 13.54 -1.93 9.41
N ARG A 94 12.64 -2.58 8.67
CA ARG A 94 11.28 -2.13 8.37
C ARG A 94 10.33 -3.25 8.74
N TYR A 95 9.11 -2.88 9.07
CA TYR A 95 8.13 -3.80 9.64
C TYR A 95 6.82 -3.77 8.87
N ALA A 96 6.24 -4.96 8.67
CA ALA A 96 4.85 -5.12 8.25
C ALA A 96 4.12 -5.94 9.32
N TYR A 97 2.95 -5.46 9.75
CA TYR A 97 2.20 -6.06 10.85
C TYR A 97 0.94 -6.78 10.36
N ASN A 98 0.56 -7.83 11.09
CA ASN A 98 -0.67 -8.60 10.85
C ASN A 98 -0.79 -9.19 9.43
N VAL A 99 0.33 -9.38 8.73
CA VAL A 99 0.37 -10.03 7.41
C VAL A 99 0.34 -11.54 7.55
N ALA A 100 1.20 -12.09 8.42
CA ALA A 100 1.19 -13.50 8.73
C ALA A 100 -0.07 -13.85 9.55
N PRO A 101 -0.68 -15.03 9.34
CA PRO A 101 -1.92 -15.42 10.03
C PRO A 101 -1.76 -15.58 11.55
N GLY A 102 -0.53 -15.84 12.03
CA GLY A 102 -0.29 -16.27 13.41
C GLY A 102 -0.79 -17.71 13.61
N ALA A 103 -1.30 -18.00 14.79
CA ALA A 103 -1.86 -19.30 15.17
C ALA A 103 -3.24 -19.58 14.57
N ASP A 104 -3.88 -18.59 13.92
CA ASP A 104 -5.19 -18.74 13.28
C ASP A 104 -5.06 -18.70 11.74
N PRO A 105 -5.06 -19.86 11.06
CA PRO A 105 -4.95 -19.94 9.60
C PRO A 105 -6.05 -19.19 8.84
N ALA A 106 -7.23 -18.96 9.45
CA ALA A 106 -8.33 -18.25 8.80
C ALA A 106 -8.03 -16.76 8.55
N ARG A 107 -7.01 -16.21 9.23
CA ARG A 107 -6.52 -14.84 9.04
C ARG A 107 -5.59 -14.68 7.84
N ARG A 108 -5.18 -15.78 7.20
CA ARG A 108 -4.25 -15.75 6.08
C ARG A 108 -4.83 -14.95 4.92
N PHE A 109 -3.99 -14.12 4.29
CA PHE A 109 -4.33 -13.49 3.03
C PHE A 109 -4.03 -14.43 1.86
N ASP A 110 -4.98 -14.53 0.93
CA ASP A 110 -4.81 -15.30 -0.31
C ASP A 110 -3.92 -14.58 -1.32
N ALA A 111 -3.86 -13.24 -1.22
CA ALA A 111 -2.95 -12.41 -1.99
C ALA A 111 -2.51 -11.17 -1.21
N VAL A 112 -1.27 -10.74 -1.43
CA VAL A 112 -0.73 -9.45 -0.97
C VAL A 112 -0.33 -8.62 -2.20
N VAL A 113 -0.92 -7.44 -2.35
CA VAL A 113 -0.56 -6.43 -3.35
C VAL A 113 0.35 -5.41 -2.69
N THR A 114 1.65 -5.54 -2.90
CA THR A 114 2.64 -4.58 -2.44
C THR A 114 2.68 -3.39 -3.39
N VAL A 115 2.54 -2.19 -2.85
CA VAL A 115 2.53 -0.95 -3.64
C VAL A 115 3.68 -0.06 -3.19
N VAL A 116 4.59 0.21 -4.13
CA VAL A 116 5.76 1.07 -3.94
C VAL A 116 5.72 2.20 -4.95
N ASP A 117 6.48 3.26 -4.72
CA ASP A 117 6.79 4.21 -5.79
C ASP A 117 8.05 3.77 -6.55
N SER A 118 8.29 4.35 -7.73
CA SER A 118 9.40 3.94 -8.60
C SER A 118 10.79 4.16 -7.99
N ALA A 119 10.96 5.02 -6.98
CA ALA A 119 12.23 5.18 -6.29
C ALA A 119 12.48 4.04 -5.28
N ALA A 120 11.41 3.47 -4.73
CA ALA A 120 11.47 2.32 -3.83
C ALA A 120 11.48 0.95 -4.55
N ASP A 121 11.27 0.89 -5.87
CA ASP A 121 11.45 -0.34 -6.66
C ASP A 121 12.94 -0.61 -6.95
N THR A 122 13.66 -1.05 -5.92
CA THR A 122 15.11 -1.31 -5.96
C THR A 122 15.43 -2.80 -5.96
N ALA A 123 16.65 -3.18 -6.32
CA ALA A 123 17.10 -4.57 -6.20
C ALA A 123 16.96 -5.14 -4.77
N GLY A 124 17.06 -4.30 -3.74
CA GLY A 124 16.88 -4.71 -2.33
C GLY A 124 15.46 -5.15 -2.00
N LEU A 125 14.45 -4.61 -2.69
CA LEU A 125 13.05 -5.02 -2.55
C LEU A 125 12.84 -6.49 -2.95
N HIS A 126 13.54 -6.90 -4.02
CA HIS A 126 13.43 -8.22 -4.67
C HIS A 126 14.44 -9.25 -4.15
N ALA A 127 15.45 -8.81 -3.40
CA ALA A 127 16.51 -9.68 -2.91
C ALA A 127 15.98 -10.77 -1.96
N PRO A 128 16.69 -11.91 -1.83
CA PRO A 128 16.41 -12.86 -0.75
C PRO A 128 16.44 -12.16 0.62
N GLY A 129 15.39 -12.37 1.43
CA GLY A 129 15.23 -11.67 2.71
C GLY A 129 14.72 -10.22 2.60
N GLY A 130 14.53 -9.70 1.38
CA GLY A 130 13.80 -8.45 1.12
C GLY A 130 12.29 -8.63 1.29
N LEU A 131 11.54 -7.53 1.25
CA LEU A 131 10.10 -7.52 1.56
C LEU A 131 9.32 -8.57 0.76
N LEU A 132 9.52 -8.65 -0.57
CA LEU A 132 8.75 -9.57 -1.40
C LEU A 132 9.06 -11.05 -1.07
N SER A 133 10.32 -11.35 -0.77
CA SER A 133 10.75 -12.68 -0.33
C SER A 133 10.13 -13.06 1.01
N GLU A 134 10.02 -12.11 1.95
CA GLU A 134 9.40 -12.36 3.26
C GLU A 134 7.89 -12.55 3.15
N LEU A 135 7.20 -11.73 2.35
CA LEU A 135 5.76 -11.86 2.11
C LEU A 135 5.38 -13.20 1.48
N ALA A 136 6.19 -13.69 0.53
CA ALA A 136 5.97 -14.95 -0.17
C ALA A 136 5.98 -16.18 0.75
N ARG A 137 6.50 -16.07 1.98
CA ARG A 137 6.43 -17.14 2.99
C ARG A 137 5.05 -17.29 3.63
N HIS A 138 4.17 -16.30 3.47
CA HIS A 138 2.90 -16.22 4.18
C HIS A 138 1.66 -16.26 3.27
N THR A 139 1.84 -16.07 1.97
CA THR A 139 0.76 -16.08 0.97
C THR A 139 1.22 -16.75 -0.32
N ASP A 140 0.29 -17.32 -1.08
CA ASP A 140 0.61 -17.98 -2.36
C ASP A 140 0.80 -16.97 -3.50
N ARG A 141 0.37 -15.71 -3.29
CA ARG A 141 0.34 -14.69 -4.33
C ARG A 141 0.84 -13.35 -3.79
N VAL A 142 2.04 -12.97 -4.20
CA VAL A 142 2.58 -11.62 -4.00
C VAL A 142 2.57 -10.88 -5.33
N LEU A 143 1.92 -9.73 -5.39
CA LEU A 143 1.81 -8.88 -6.55
C LEU A 143 2.51 -7.54 -6.24
N LEU A 144 3.34 -7.05 -7.15
CA LEU A 144 3.98 -5.74 -7.03
C LEU A 144 3.32 -4.74 -7.98
N ALA A 145 2.91 -3.59 -7.44
CA ALA A 145 2.46 -2.44 -8.22
C ALA A 145 3.37 -1.24 -7.95
N VAL A 146 3.95 -0.68 -9.02
CA VAL A 146 4.90 0.45 -8.93
C VAL A 146 4.22 1.73 -9.43
N VAL A 147 4.16 2.74 -8.57
CA VAL A 147 3.61 4.06 -8.89
C VAL A 147 4.74 4.99 -9.35
N PRO A 148 4.64 5.66 -10.51
CA PRO A 148 5.67 6.59 -10.95
C PRO A 148 5.88 7.73 -9.95
N SER A 149 7.11 7.93 -9.48
CA SER A 149 7.51 9.07 -8.65
C SER A 149 7.66 10.28 -9.58
N HIS A 150 6.86 11.33 -9.39
CA HIS A 150 7.01 12.54 -10.20
C HIS A 150 8.34 13.22 -9.86
N VAL A 151 9.22 13.37 -10.86
CA VAL A 151 10.42 14.21 -10.76
C VAL A 151 10.11 15.52 -11.48
N PRO A 152 9.93 16.65 -10.75
CA PRO A 152 9.76 17.95 -11.39
C PRO A 152 10.97 18.29 -12.26
N ARG A 153 10.74 18.81 -13.48
CA ARG A 153 11.85 19.28 -14.33
C ARG A 153 12.66 20.35 -13.58
N PRO A 154 14.00 20.32 -13.63
CA PRO A 154 14.82 21.41 -13.11
C PRO A 154 14.34 22.72 -13.71
N ARG A 155 14.07 23.72 -12.86
CA ARG A 155 13.77 25.07 -13.34
C ARG A 155 15.04 25.57 -14.05
N THR A 156 15.01 25.65 -15.37
CA THR A 156 16.05 26.35 -16.12
C THR A 156 16.08 27.78 -15.61
N GLY A 157 17.19 28.16 -14.97
CA GLY A 157 17.32 29.42 -14.28
C GLY A 157 17.00 30.57 -15.21
N ARG A 158 16.11 31.48 -14.78
CA ARG A 158 16.01 32.81 -15.38
C ARG A 158 17.35 33.47 -15.07
N SER A 159 18.26 33.52 -16.04
CA SER A 159 19.50 34.28 -15.93
C SER A 159 19.11 35.73 -15.66
N GLY A 160 19.19 36.11 -14.38
CA GLY A 160 19.02 37.50 -13.97
C GLY A 160 20.08 38.30 -14.70
N ARG A 161 19.64 39.09 -15.66
CA ARG A 161 20.46 40.05 -16.41
C ARG A 161 21.18 40.91 -15.36
N SER A 162 22.49 40.75 -15.24
CA SER A 162 23.33 41.62 -14.43
C SER A 162 23.19 43.04 -14.99
N GLY A 163 22.47 43.89 -14.27
CA GLY A 163 22.46 45.32 -14.56
C GLY A 163 23.86 45.86 -14.28
N ARG A 164 24.60 46.16 -15.36
CA ARG A 164 25.67 47.16 -15.30
C ARG A 164 25.00 48.51 -15.12
N SER A 165 25.39 49.26 -14.10
CA SER A 165 25.34 50.72 -14.14
C SER A 165 26.74 51.23 -13.85
N GLU A 166 27.48 51.49 -14.93
CA GLU A 166 28.60 52.44 -14.93
C GLU A 166 28.09 53.84 -14.54
N GLY A 167 28.97 54.61 -13.89
CA GLY A 167 28.64 55.89 -13.28
C GLY A 167 28.57 57.09 -14.22
N ALA A 168 28.02 58.17 -13.66
CA ALA A 168 28.21 59.61 -13.93
C ALA A 168 27.22 60.31 -12.96
N ALA A 169 27.53 61.33 -12.17
CA ALA A 169 28.63 62.29 -12.10
C ALA A 169 28.86 62.71 -10.63
#